data_AF-A0A350PBN7-F1
#
_entry.id   AF-A0A350PBN7-F1
#
_cell.length_a   1.000
_cell.length_b   1.000
_cell.length_c   1.000
_cell.angle_alpha   90.00
_cell.angle_beta   90.00
_cell.angle_gamma   90.00
#
_symmetry.space_group_name_H-M   'P 1'
#
loop_
_entity.id
_entity.type
_entity.pdbx_description
1 polymer ?
#
loop_
_entity_poly.entity_id
_entity_poly.type
_entity_poly.pdbx_seq_one_letter_code
_entity_poly.pdbx_strand_id
1 'polypeptide(L)'
;VITGSIGLLSSASMGDQSSLFEPIHGSYPEAAGKDIANPIATILSVALMLESFGLHKEAKSIRTAVDRSIEQGLVTPDLDPVSHITCSKAGDVISLFIEAEEPKEVNFENMFEGSLPVI
;
A
#
# COMPACT_ATOMS: atom_id res chain seq x y z
N VAL A 1 -13.97 -9.97 12.44
CA VAL A 1 -12.99 -9.63 11.38
C VAL A 1 -11.93 -10.70 11.40
N ILE A 2 -11.78 -11.46 10.31
CA ILE A 2 -10.68 -12.42 10.13
C ILE A 2 -9.94 -11.98 8.87
N THR A 3 -8.96 -11.09 9.01
CA THR A 3 -7.84 -10.88 8.05
C THR A 3 -6.62 -10.38 8.86
N GLY A 4 -5.42 -10.77 8.45
CA GLY A 4 -4.18 -10.72 9.25
C GLY A 4 -3.63 -9.36 9.68
N SER A 5 -4.25 -8.23 9.30
CA SER A 5 -4.02 -6.91 9.91
C SER A 5 -5.18 -5.98 9.55
N ILE A 6 -5.65 -5.18 10.52
CA ILE A 6 -6.59 -4.08 10.29
C ILE A 6 -6.05 -3.07 9.27
N GLY A 7 -4.72 -2.96 9.16
CA GLY A 7 -4.01 -2.07 8.23
C GLY A 7 -4.17 -2.41 6.75
N LEU A 8 -4.91 -3.46 6.40
CA LEU A 8 -5.18 -3.89 5.02
C LEU A 8 -6.60 -3.58 4.53
N LEU A 9 -7.48 -3.06 5.40
CA LEU A 9 -8.90 -2.93 5.09
C LEU A 9 -9.25 -1.52 4.63
N SER A 10 -9.61 -1.40 3.35
CA SER A 10 -10.25 -0.21 2.77
C SER A 10 -11.76 -0.21 3.00
N SER A 11 -12.38 0.96 3.07
CA SER A 11 -13.82 1.15 3.18
C SER A 11 -14.32 2.30 2.30
N ALA A 12 -15.63 2.35 2.10
CA ALA A 12 -16.32 3.43 1.41
C ALA A 12 -17.62 3.79 2.11
N SER A 13 -17.90 5.09 2.20
CA SER A 13 -19.19 5.66 2.59
C SER A 13 -19.80 6.30 1.34
N MET A 14 -20.83 5.66 0.80
CA MET A 14 -21.47 6.07 -0.46
C MET A 14 -22.64 7.03 -0.18
N GLY A 15 -22.65 8.18 -0.87
CA GLY A 15 -23.77 9.13 -0.86
C GLY A 15 -24.29 9.40 -2.27
N ASP A 16 -25.46 10.02 -2.36
CA ASP A 16 -26.13 10.28 -3.64
C ASP A 16 -25.37 11.26 -4.54
N GLN A 17 -24.58 12.17 -3.96
CA GLN A 17 -23.81 13.18 -4.68
C GLN A 17 -22.29 13.02 -4.51
N SER A 18 -21.87 12.47 -3.38
CA SER A 18 -20.46 12.36 -3.01
C SER A 18 -20.23 11.07 -2.25
N SER A 19 -19.08 10.45 -2.48
CA SER A 19 -18.61 9.27 -1.74
C SER A 19 -17.27 9.56 -1.08
N LEU A 20 -17.05 8.99 0.10
CA LEU A 20 -15.79 9.02 0.82
C LEU A 20 -15.16 7.63 0.80
N PHE A 21 -13.87 7.56 0.47
CA PHE A 21 -13.09 6.33 0.49
C PHE A 21 -11.97 6.47 1.50
N GLU A 22 -11.91 5.57 2.48
CA GLU A 22 -11.03 5.72 3.64
C GLU A 22 -10.63 4.36 4.21
N PRO A 23 -9.47 4.24 4.88
CA PRO A 23 -9.13 3.01 5.60
C PRO A 23 -10.08 2.80 6.79
N ILE A 24 -10.29 1.56 7.21
CA ILE A 24 -11.13 1.27 8.40
C ILE A 24 -10.45 1.73 9.70
N HIS A 25 -9.12 1.81 9.72
CA HIS A 25 -8.39 2.19 10.92
C HIS A 25 -8.45 3.70 11.18
N GLY A 26 -8.31 4.07 12.45
CA GLY A 26 -8.21 5.47 12.87
C GLY A 26 -6.82 6.09 12.65
N SER A 27 -6.56 7.20 13.35
CA SER A 27 -5.37 8.04 13.17
C SER A 27 -4.04 7.46 13.67
N TYR A 28 -4.07 6.37 14.44
CA TYR A 28 -2.91 5.72 15.06
C TYR A 28 -1.88 6.73 15.65
N PRO A 29 -2.25 7.50 16.70
CA PRO A 29 -1.42 8.60 17.22
C PRO A 29 -0.01 8.16 17.65
N GLU A 30 0.14 6.93 18.11
CA GLU A 30 1.41 6.38 18.56
C GLU A 30 2.43 6.21 17.44
N ALA A 31 2.00 6.11 16.17
CA ALA A 31 2.87 6.02 15.01
C ALA A 31 3.16 7.38 14.35
N ALA A 32 2.50 8.45 14.77
CA ALA A 32 2.68 9.78 14.20
C ALA A 32 4.17 10.21 14.29
N GLY A 33 4.74 10.59 13.16
CA GLY A 33 6.14 11.04 13.06
C GLY A 33 7.19 9.93 13.19
N LYS A 34 6.81 8.65 13.23
CA LYS A 34 7.74 7.52 13.44
C LYS A 34 8.01 6.69 12.18
N ASP A 35 7.31 6.96 11.08
CA ASP A 35 7.46 6.22 9.81
C ASP A 35 7.18 4.70 9.94
N ILE A 36 6.32 4.30 10.88
CA ILE A 36 5.97 2.88 11.15
C ILE A 36 4.53 2.51 10.83
N ALA A 37 3.70 3.48 10.43
CA ALA A 37 2.30 3.23 10.09
C ALA A 37 2.21 2.37 8.81
N ASN A 38 1.21 1.50 8.73
CA ASN A 38 0.93 0.75 7.51
C ASN A 38 0.15 1.63 6.52
N PRO A 39 0.70 1.98 5.33
CA PRO A 39 -0.02 2.81 4.37
C PRO A 39 -1.01 2.03 3.50
N ILE A 40 -1.01 0.70 3.55
CA ILE A 40 -1.68 -0.16 2.56
C ILE A 40 -3.19 0.06 2.50
N ALA A 41 -3.90 0.10 3.64
CA ALA A 41 -5.34 0.33 3.64
C ALA A 41 -5.71 1.66 2.98
N THR A 42 -4.96 2.73 3.24
CA THR A 42 -5.16 4.04 2.61
C THR A 42 -4.97 3.96 1.10
N ILE A 43 -3.93 3.27 0.63
CA ILE A 43 -3.66 3.05 -0.80
C ILE A 43 -4.79 2.22 -1.43
N LEU A 44 -5.25 1.16 -0.77
CA LEU A 44 -6.36 0.33 -1.26
C LEU A 44 -7.68 1.10 -1.31
N SER A 45 -7.89 2.11 -0.46
CA SER A 45 -9.03 3.02 -0.57
C SER A 45 -8.99 3.86 -1.85
N VAL A 46 -7.81 4.20 -2.36
CA VAL A 46 -7.67 4.82 -3.68
C VAL A 46 -8.06 3.84 -4.79
N ALA A 47 -7.66 2.57 -4.71
CA ALA A 47 -8.09 1.56 -5.67
C ALA A 47 -9.62 1.40 -5.68
N LEU A 48 -10.24 1.41 -4.51
CA LEU A 48 -11.70 1.36 -4.37
C LEU A 48 -12.39 2.60 -4.95
N MET A 49 -11.81 3.78 -4.75
CA MET A 49 -12.28 5.03 -5.35
C MET A 49 -12.22 4.98 -6.89
N LEU A 50 -11.09 4.56 -7.46
CA LEU A 50 -10.93 4.43 -8.91
C LEU A 50 -11.93 3.45 -9.51
N GLU A 51 -12.17 2.33 -8.83
CA GLU A 51 -13.18 1.35 -9.23
C GLU A 51 -14.59 1.96 -9.26
N SER A 52 -14.93 2.83 -8.30
CA SER A 52 -16.21 3.56 -8.30
C SER A 52 -16.38 4.53 -9.47
N PHE A 53 -15.27 5.00 -10.05
CA PHE A 53 -15.24 5.84 -11.25
C PHE A 53 -15.18 5.04 -12.56
N GLY A 54 -15.21 3.70 -12.50
CA GLY A 54 -15.08 2.83 -13.67
C GLY A 54 -13.64 2.65 -14.17
N LEU A 55 -12.65 3.15 -13.43
CA LEU A 55 -11.21 3.05 -13.74
C LEU A 55 -10.64 1.72 -13.23
N HIS A 56 -11.18 0.61 -13.75
CA HIS A 56 -10.87 -0.73 -13.27
C HIS A 56 -9.42 -1.16 -13.56
N LYS A 57 -8.81 -0.65 -14.65
CA LYS A 57 -7.42 -1.00 -15.01
C LYS A 57 -6.44 -0.40 -13.99
N GLU A 58 -6.64 0.86 -13.65
CA GLU A 58 -5.85 1.63 -12.69
C GLU A 58 -6.03 1.06 -11.28
N ALA A 59 -7.28 0.79 -10.88
CA ALA A 59 -7.57 0.11 -9.61
C ALA A 59 -6.88 -1.25 -9.50
N LYS A 60 -6.90 -2.05 -10.58
CA LYS A 60 -6.23 -3.35 -10.63
C LYS A 60 -4.71 -3.22 -10.52
N SER A 61 -4.11 -2.24 -11.18
CA SER A 61 -2.66 -1.97 -11.09
C SER A 61 -2.23 -1.73 -9.64
N ILE A 62 -2.97 -0.89 -8.89
CA ILE A 62 -2.71 -0.66 -7.46
C ILE A 62 -2.83 -1.94 -6.64
N ARG A 63 -3.92 -2.71 -6.83
CA ARG A 63 -4.12 -3.97 -6.07
C ARG A 63 -2.98 -4.96 -6.35
N THR A 64 -2.60 -5.13 -7.61
CA THR A 64 -1.48 -6.00 -8.00
C THR A 64 -0.15 -5.54 -7.41
N ALA A 65 0.12 -4.23 -7.35
CA ALA A 65 1.32 -3.69 -6.72
C ALA A 65 1.36 -3.97 -5.21
N VAL A 66 0.23 -3.80 -4.52
CA VAL A 66 0.10 -4.13 -3.09
C VAL A 66 0.31 -5.63 -2.86
N ASP A 67 -0.35 -6.49 -3.65
CA ASP A 67 -0.21 -7.94 -3.54
C ASP A 67 1.26 -8.36 -3.71
N ARG A 68 1.96 -7.82 -4.71
CA ARG A 68 3.40 -8.06 -4.91
C ARG A 68 4.25 -7.63 -3.72
N SER A 69 3.98 -6.45 -3.14
CA SER A 69 4.70 -5.98 -1.95
C SER A 69 4.55 -6.95 -0.78
N ILE A 70 3.34 -7.47 -0.57
CA ILE A 70 3.05 -8.44 0.49
C ILE A 70 3.72 -9.79 0.19
N GLU A 71 3.61 -10.30 -1.04
CA GLU A 71 4.23 -11.56 -1.47
C GLU A 71 5.76 -11.55 -1.34
N GLN A 72 6.39 -10.39 -1.53
CA GLN A 72 7.85 -10.22 -1.37
C GLN A 72 8.29 -9.90 0.06
N GLY A 73 7.36 -9.81 1.02
CA GLY A 73 7.68 -9.45 2.42
C GLY A 73 8.12 -7.99 2.59
N LEU A 74 7.87 -7.14 1.59
CA LEU A 74 8.16 -5.70 1.64
C LEU A 74 6.98 -4.99 2.32
N VAL A 75 6.85 -5.21 3.63
CA VAL A 75 5.70 -4.77 4.43
C VAL A 75 6.14 -4.04 5.70
N THR A 76 5.21 -3.34 6.34
CA THR A 76 5.43 -2.59 7.58
C THR A 76 5.43 -3.50 8.83
N PRO A 77 5.92 -3.02 9.99
CA PRO A 77 6.12 -3.85 11.19
C PRO A 77 4.87 -4.53 11.74
N ASP A 78 3.67 -4.04 11.41
CA ASP A 78 2.39 -4.63 11.82
C ASP A 78 2.07 -5.93 11.07
N LEU A 79 2.64 -6.12 9.89
CA LEU A 79 2.49 -7.31 9.06
C LEU A 79 3.64 -8.30 9.24
N ASP A 80 4.88 -7.80 9.34
CA ASP A 80 6.06 -8.59 9.67
C ASP A 80 6.93 -7.88 10.72
N PRO A 81 6.92 -8.30 12.00
CA PRO A 81 7.70 -7.64 13.03
C PRO A 81 9.22 -7.91 12.92
N VAL A 82 9.65 -8.90 12.13
CA VAL A 82 11.05 -9.35 12.03
C VAL A 82 11.74 -8.75 10.80
N SER A 83 11.08 -8.78 9.65
CA SER A 83 11.62 -8.31 8.37
C SER A 83 10.66 -7.32 7.73
N HIS A 84 10.79 -6.04 8.11
CA HIS A 84 9.92 -4.97 7.61
C HIS A 84 10.68 -3.80 7.01
N ILE A 85 9.93 -3.00 6.26
CA ILE A 85 10.30 -1.68 5.77
C ILE A 85 9.48 -0.59 6.48
N THR A 86 9.87 0.66 6.30
CA THR A 86 9.16 1.81 6.88
C THR A 86 7.95 2.20 6.04
N CYS A 87 7.04 3.01 6.60
CA CYS A 87 5.84 3.51 5.91
C CYS A 87 6.19 4.17 4.57
N SER A 88 7.16 5.08 4.58
CA SER A 88 7.62 5.79 3.37
C SER A 88 8.14 4.81 2.32
N LYS A 89 8.97 3.85 2.73
CA LYS A 89 9.53 2.83 1.82
C LYS A 89 8.45 1.91 1.26
N ALA A 90 7.44 1.55 2.04
CA ALA A 90 6.30 0.78 1.53
C ALA A 90 5.53 1.56 0.46
N GLY A 91 5.36 2.88 0.65
CA GLY A 91 4.82 3.77 -0.39
C GLY A 91 5.67 3.77 -1.67
N ASP A 92 6.99 3.93 -1.53
CA ASP A 92 7.93 3.93 -2.66
C ASP A 92 7.89 2.60 -3.43
N VAL A 93 7.94 1.46 -2.73
CA VAL A 93 7.86 0.11 -3.31
C VAL A 93 6.56 -0.06 -4.12
N ILE A 94 5.42 0.32 -3.54
CA ILE A 94 4.14 0.20 -4.23
C ILE A 94 4.09 1.10 -5.46
N SER A 95 4.61 2.33 -5.37
CA SER A 95 4.70 3.24 -6.53
C SER A 95 5.54 2.63 -7.66
N LEU A 96 6.71 2.07 -7.33
CA LEU A 96 7.58 1.42 -8.30
C LEU A 96 6.91 0.23 -8.98
N PHE A 97 6.15 -0.58 -8.24
CA PHE A 97 5.39 -1.69 -8.81
C PHE A 97 4.24 -1.27 -9.71
N ILE A 98 3.68 -0.08 -9.52
CA ILE A 98 2.66 0.50 -10.41
C ILE A 98 3.32 0.96 -11.72
N GLU A 99 4.52 1.56 -11.64
CA GLU A 99 5.26 2.08 -12.79
C GLU A 99 5.93 0.98 -13.62
N ALA A 100 6.33 -0.12 -13.01
CA ALA A 100 6.94 -1.25 -13.71
C ALA A 100 5.92 -1.99 -14.59
N GLU A 101 6.01 -1.79 -15.91
CA GLU A 101 5.11 -2.42 -16.90
C GLU A 101 5.27 -3.96 -16.98
N GLU A 102 6.40 -4.54 -16.51
CA GLU A 102 6.66 -5.99 -16.50
C GLU A 102 7.26 -6.50 -15.16
N PRO A 103 7.02 -7.77 -14.75
CA PRO A 103 7.38 -8.31 -13.43
C PRO A 103 8.84 -8.75 -13.26
N LYS A 104 9.73 -8.43 -14.20
CA LYS A 104 11.13 -8.93 -14.18
C LYS A 104 12.08 -7.74 -14.03
N GLU A 105 12.97 -7.84 -13.05
CA GLU A 105 14.06 -6.90 -12.73
C GLU A 105 13.72 -5.72 -11.81
N VAL A 106 13.14 -5.98 -10.64
CA VAL A 106 13.44 -5.12 -9.49
C VAL A 106 14.46 -5.85 -8.62
N ASN A 107 15.72 -5.41 -8.66
CA ASN A 107 16.77 -5.92 -7.79
C ASN A 107 16.75 -5.15 -6.46
N PHE A 108 16.23 -5.81 -5.42
CA PHE A 108 16.07 -5.25 -4.08
C PHE A 108 17.37 -5.19 -3.27
N GLU A 109 18.48 -5.75 -3.74
CA GLU A 109 19.76 -5.70 -3.02
C GLU A 109 20.22 -4.25 -2.77
N ASN A 110 19.83 -3.30 -3.63
CA ASN A 110 20.23 -1.89 -3.50
C ASN A 110 19.25 -1.01 -2.70
N MET A 111 18.03 -1.49 -2.39
CA MET A 111 17.00 -0.66 -1.72
C MET A 111 17.29 -0.41 -0.23
N PHE A 112 18.11 -1.26 0.39
CA PHE A 112 18.45 -1.16 1.81
C PHE A 112 19.67 -0.28 2.11
N GLU A 113 20.39 0.22 1.08
CA GLU A 113 21.56 1.10 1.23
C GLU A 113 21.24 2.61 1.13
N GLY A 114 19.96 2.99 1.12
CA GLY A 114 19.57 4.42 1.08
C GLY A 114 19.79 5.09 -0.28
N SER A 115 20.04 4.28 -1.31
CA SER A 115 20.00 4.71 -2.71
C SER A 115 18.62 4.37 -3.26
N LEU A 116 17.92 5.35 -3.82
CA LEU A 116 16.73 5.09 -4.61
C LEU A 116 17.05 4.03 -5.68
N PRO A 117 16.09 3.16 -6.04
CA PRO A 117 16.33 2.18 -7.10
C PRO A 117 16.69 2.93 -8.38
N VAL A 118 17.85 2.60 -8.93
CA VAL A 118 18.24 3.03 -10.27
C VAL A 118 17.42 2.16 -11.23
N ILE A 119 16.45 2.79 -11.88
CA ILE A 119 15.69 2.25 -13.00
C ILE A 119 16.62 2.13 -14.21
#